data_AF-A0A6B3GXH7-F1
#
_entry.id   AF-A0A6B3GXH7-F1
#
_cell.length_a   1.000
_cell.length_b   1.000
_cell.length_c   1.000
_cell.angle_alpha   90.00
_cell.angle_beta   90.00
_cell.angle_gamma   90.00
#
_symmetry.space_group_name_H-M   'P 1'
#
loop_
_entity.id
_entity.type
_entity.pdbx_description
1 polymer ?
#
loop_
_entity_poly.entity_id
_entity_poly.type
_entity_poly.pdbx_seq_one_letter_code
_entity_poly.pdbx_strand_id
1 'polypeptide(L)'
;GVRGGLRVDGDHQVDPRRLASALLTACERAGVGFRRTTADRLTVERGRATGASLGDGTEFAADQVVLAAGSLSGRLAGLPPELVPPVRPVKGQVLRLTVPPAYAPFLSRTVRAVVRGGHLYLVPRENGELVVGATSEEMGWDTTVTAGGVYELLRDAHELVPGITELPLTETRAGLRPASPDNAPLLGPTALPGLL
;
A
#
# COMPACT_ATOMS: atom_id res chain seq x y z
N GLY A 1 -6.83 -23.19 -16.31
CA GLY A 1 -8.12 -23.65 -15.72
C GLY A 1 -7.91 -24.08 -14.27
N VAL A 2 -8.81 -23.70 -13.37
CA VAL A 2 -8.68 -23.89 -11.91
C VAL A 2 -8.60 -25.38 -11.54
N ARG A 3 -7.57 -25.76 -10.78
CA ARG A 3 -7.30 -27.16 -10.38
C ARG A 3 -7.82 -27.52 -8.98
N GLY A 4 -8.06 -26.53 -8.13
CA GLY A 4 -8.52 -26.69 -6.75
C GLY A 4 -8.65 -25.33 -6.06
N GLY A 5 -9.21 -25.30 -4.86
CA GLY A 5 -9.40 -24.06 -4.10
C GLY A 5 -9.67 -24.31 -2.63
N LEU A 6 -9.41 -23.29 -1.82
CA LEU A 6 -9.74 -23.24 -0.39
C LEU A 6 -10.74 -22.12 -0.15
N ARG A 7 -11.71 -22.40 0.71
CA ARG A 7 -12.63 -21.39 1.24
C ARG A 7 -12.21 -21.04 2.66
N VAL A 8 -12.00 -19.75 2.93
CA VAL A 8 -11.63 -19.23 4.24
C VAL A 8 -12.74 -18.29 4.70
N ASP A 9 -13.67 -18.79 5.50
CA ASP A 9 -14.88 -18.04 5.87
C ASP A 9 -14.61 -16.82 6.77
N GLY A 10 -13.48 -16.80 7.47
CA GLY A 10 -13.05 -15.66 8.29
C GLY A 10 -12.19 -14.62 7.55
N ASP A 11 -11.88 -14.82 6.26
CA ASP A 11 -11.15 -13.80 5.49
C ASP A 11 -12.11 -12.70 5.06
N HIS A 12 -11.63 -11.46 5.16
CA HIS A 12 -12.41 -10.27 4.85
C HIS A 12 -11.57 -9.30 4.04
N GLN A 13 -12.22 -8.23 3.60
CA GLN A 13 -11.61 -7.17 2.82
C GLN A 13 -12.09 -5.82 3.34
N VAL A 14 -11.24 -4.81 3.19
CA VAL A 14 -11.57 -3.42 3.43
C VAL A 14 -11.20 -2.61 2.19
N ASP A 15 -11.91 -1.52 1.93
CA ASP A 15 -11.48 -0.52 0.95
C ASP A 15 -10.48 0.43 1.64
N PRO A 16 -9.18 0.39 1.26
CA PRO A 16 -8.18 1.24 1.89
C PRO A 16 -8.46 2.74 1.74
N ARG A 17 -9.19 3.15 0.68
CA ARG A 17 -9.55 4.56 0.47
C ARG A 17 -10.52 5.03 1.55
N ARG A 18 -11.56 4.24 1.79
CA ARG A 18 -12.57 4.51 2.83
C ARG A 18 -11.96 4.39 4.23
N LEU A 19 -11.13 3.37 4.46
CA LEU A 19 -10.45 3.18 5.74
C LEU A 19 -9.52 4.37 6.07
N ALA A 20 -8.67 4.78 5.13
CA ALA A 20 -7.77 5.92 5.34
C ALA A 20 -8.54 7.21 5.62
N SER A 21 -9.61 7.48 4.86
CA SER A 21 -10.47 8.65 5.11
C SER A 21 -11.12 8.59 6.50
N ALA A 22 -11.64 7.43 6.91
CA ALA A 22 -12.25 7.26 8.23
C ALA A 22 -11.23 7.44 9.37
N LEU A 23 -10.01 6.91 9.21
CA LEU A 23 -8.92 7.08 10.17
C LEU A 23 -8.51 8.54 10.32
N LEU A 24 -8.38 9.28 9.20
CA LEU A 24 -8.08 10.72 9.25
C LEU A 24 -9.15 11.49 10.03
N THR A 25 -10.44 11.24 9.73
CA THR A 25 -11.55 11.87 10.47
C THR A 25 -11.55 11.50 11.95
N ALA A 26 -11.24 10.24 12.30
CA ALA A 26 -11.14 9.82 13.69
C ALA A 26 -10.00 10.54 14.43
N CYS A 27 -8.84 10.67 13.80
CA CYS A 27 -7.70 11.42 14.33
C CYS A 27 -8.04 12.90 14.53
N GLU A 28 -8.67 13.56 13.55
CA GLU A 28 -9.10 14.96 13.67
C GLU A 28 -10.05 15.15 14.86
N ARG A 29 -11.02 14.25 15.04
CA ARG A 29 -11.95 14.27 16.19
C ARG A 29 -11.27 14.03 17.53
N ALA A 30 -10.16 13.29 17.53
CA ALA A 30 -9.32 13.09 18.71
C ALA A 30 -8.37 14.26 18.98
N GLY A 31 -8.40 15.33 18.18
CA GLY A 31 -7.55 16.51 18.33
C GLY A 31 -6.15 16.37 17.71
N VAL A 32 -5.92 15.36 16.87
CA VAL A 32 -4.64 15.19 16.16
C VAL A 32 -4.43 16.34 15.18
N GLY A 33 -3.31 17.05 15.33
CA GLY A 33 -2.88 18.07 14.38
C GLY A 33 -2.23 17.45 13.15
N PHE A 34 -2.71 17.81 11.96
CA PHE A 34 -2.09 17.40 10.70
C PHE A 34 -1.21 18.51 10.12
N ARG A 35 -0.05 18.10 9.58
CA ARG A 35 0.83 18.94 8.76
C ARG A 35 1.02 18.22 7.43
N ARG A 36 0.50 18.79 6.35
CA ARG A 36 0.55 18.22 4.99
C ARG A 36 1.81 18.70 4.26
N THR A 37 2.96 18.30 4.78
CA THR A 37 4.29 18.64 4.26
C THR A 37 5.24 17.45 4.43
N THR A 38 6.39 17.51 3.76
CA THR A 38 7.44 16.50 3.93
C THR A 38 8.19 16.75 5.23
N ALA A 39 8.55 15.68 5.95
CA ALA A 39 9.58 15.76 6.98
C ALA A 39 10.94 15.51 6.30
N ASP A 40 11.81 16.52 6.33
CA ASP A 40 13.06 16.51 5.57
C ASP A 40 14.21 15.89 6.36
N ARG A 41 14.26 16.17 7.68
CA ARG A 41 15.33 15.69 8.56
C ARG A 41 14.81 15.39 9.97
N LEU A 42 15.30 14.30 10.56
CA LEU A 42 15.17 14.01 11.99
C LEU A 42 16.08 14.93 12.80
N THR A 43 15.52 15.60 13.79
CA THR A 43 16.29 16.43 14.74
C THR A 43 16.78 15.55 15.89
N VAL A 44 18.10 15.54 16.10
CA VAL A 44 18.76 14.73 17.14
C VAL A 44 19.62 15.64 18.01
N GLU A 45 19.33 15.65 19.30
CA GLU A 45 20.06 16.43 20.30
C GLU A 45 20.57 15.53 21.42
N ARG A 46 21.86 15.65 21.76
CA ARG A 46 22.50 14.87 22.84
C ARG A 46 22.22 13.36 22.76
N GLY A 47 22.20 12.83 21.54
CA GLY A 47 21.97 11.40 21.28
C GLY A 47 20.51 10.93 21.46
N ARG A 48 19.53 11.84 21.37
CA ARG A 48 18.09 11.54 21.42
C ARG A 48 17.38 12.22 20.24
N ALA A 49 16.43 11.55 19.61
CA ALA A 49 15.51 12.17 18.67
C ALA A 49 14.55 13.12 19.41
N THR A 50 14.48 14.37 18.96
CA THR A 50 13.73 15.45 19.61
C THR A 50 12.70 16.11 18.69
N GLY A 51 12.57 15.65 17.44
CA GLY A 51 11.66 16.24 16.48
C GLY A 51 12.07 16.01 15.04
N ALA A 52 11.56 16.86 14.14
CA ALA A 52 11.95 16.87 12.74
C ALA A 52 11.85 18.29 12.15
N SER A 53 12.72 18.59 11.19
CA SER A 53 12.57 19.75 10.33
C SER A 53 11.67 19.40 9.14
N LEU A 54 10.73 20.29 8.82
CA LEU A 54 9.76 20.11 7.74
C LEU A 54 10.22 20.83 6.47
N GLY A 55 9.68 20.43 5.32
CA GLY A 55 10.05 21.00 4.01
C GLY A 55 9.61 22.45 3.80
N ASP A 56 8.82 23.02 4.70
CA ASP A 56 8.50 24.45 4.75
C ASP A 56 9.46 25.26 5.66
N GLY A 57 10.50 24.61 6.20
CA GLY A 57 11.47 25.20 7.12
C GLY A 57 11.02 25.21 8.58
N THR A 58 9.83 24.72 8.90
CA THR A 58 9.36 24.62 10.29
C THR A 58 10.16 23.56 11.05
N GLU A 59 10.66 23.91 12.23
CA GLU A 59 11.17 22.94 13.20
C GLU A 59 10.03 22.45 14.09
N PHE A 60 9.83 21.13 14.16
CA PHE A 60 8.76 20.52 14.93
C PHE A 60 9.33 19.65 16.05
N ALA A 61 9.24 20.14 17.28
CA ALA A 61 9.68 19.39 18.46
C ALA A 61 8.67 18.32 18.87
N ALA A 62 9.16 17.16 19.31
CA ALA A 62 8.35 16.07 19.82
C ALA A 62 9.11 15.25 20.87
N ASP A 63 8.40 14.76 21.89
CA ASP A 63 8.98 13.86 22.89
C ASP A 63 9.29 12.48 22.30
N GLN A 64 8.54 12.07 21.27
CA GLN A 64 8.69 10.81 20.54
C GLN A 64 8.41 11.05 19.07
N VAL A 65 9.22 10.43 18.20
CA VAL A 65 9.06 10.43 16.75
C VAL A 65 8.80 9.00 16.29
N VAL A 66 7.81 8.79 15.43
CA VAL A 66 7.51 7.49 14.82
C VAL A 66 7.73 7.57 13.31
N LEU A 67 8.64 6.74 12.80
CA LEU A 67 8.98 6.72 11.38
C LEU A 67 8.05 5.79 10.58
N ALA A 68 6.90 6.31 10.15
CA ALA A 68 5.87 5.58 9.41
C ALA A 68 5.77 5.98 7.92
N ALA A 69 6.89 6.31 7.27
CA ALA A 69 6.92 6.86 5.90
C ALA A 69 6.93 5.79 4.77
N GLY A 70 6.58 4.54 5.08
CA GLY A 70 6.57 3.45 4.10
C GLY A 70 7.94 3.27 3.42
N SER A 71 7.97 3.14 2.09
CA SER A 71 9.23 2.94 1.36
C SER A 71 10.19 4.11 1.52
N LEU A 72 9.69 5.31 1.87
CA LEU A 72 10.47 6.53 2.08
C LEU A 72 11.13 6.58 3.45
N SER A 73 10.85 5.65 4.37
CA SER A 73 11.42 5.70 5.74
C SER A 73 12.95 5.78 5.74
N GLY A 74 13.64 5.05 4.87
CA GLY A 74 15.10 5.11 4.74
C GLY A 74 15.65 6.40 4.12
N ARG A 75 14.81 7.37 3.71
CA ARG A 75 15.23 8.61 3.05
C ARG A 75 15.16 9.85 3.95
N LEU A 76 14.68 9.74 5.18
CA LEU A 76 14.68 10.85 6.13
C LEU A 76 16.12 11.21 6.49
N ALA A 77 16.54 12.46 6.25
CA ALA A 77 17.88 12.88 6.60
C ALA A 77 18.08 12.91 8.12
N GLY A 78 19.32 12.86 8.60
CA GLY A 78 19.63 12.94 10.04
C GLY A 78 19.43 11.63 10.82
N LEU A 79 18.92 10.58 10.18
CA LEU A 79 19.01 9.23 10.73
C LEU A 79 20.47 8.81 10.86
N PRO A 80 20.90 8.26 12.02
CA PRO A 80 22.20 7.58 12.12
C PRO A 80 22.29 6.47 11.07
N PRO A 81 23.44 6.29 10.37
CA PRO A 81 23.58 5.31 9.29
C PRO A 81 23.15 3.89 9.67
N GLU A 82 23.43 3.48 10.89
CA GLU A 82 23.09 2.18 11.46
C GLU A 82 21.59 2.01 11.78
N LEU A 83 20.83 3.10 11.80
CA LEU A 83 19.39 3.12 12.07
C LEU A 83 18.53 3.38 10.83
N VAL A 84 19.14 3.58 9.66
CA VAL A 84 18.41 3.72 8.41
C VAL A 84 17.65 2.41 8.14
N PRO A 85 16.29 2.41 8.11
CA PRO A 85 15.55 1.19 7.89
C PRO A 85 15.88 0.63 6.50
N PRO A 86 16.20 -0.67 6.38
CA PRO A 86 16.55 -1.29 5.10
C PRO A 86 15.30 -1.59 4.26
N VAL A 87 14.45 -0.58 4.08
CA VAL A 87 13.22 -0.68 3.28
C VAL A 87 13.50 -0.24 1.86
N ARG A 88 12.99 -1.02 0.91
CA ARG A 88 13.06 -0.71 -0.52
C ARG A 88 11.67 -0.73 -1.15
N PRO A 89 11.43 0.07 -2.19
CA PRO A 89 10.16 0.06 -2.90
C PRO A 89 10.03 -1.18 -3.80
N VAL A 90 8.92 -1.91 -3.67
CA VAL A 90 8.47 -2.91 -4.65
C VAL A 90 7.24 -2.36 -5.35
N LYS A 91 7.34 -2.14 -6.65
CA LYS A 91 6.24 -1.62 -7.45
C LYS A 91 5.15 -2.69 -7.61
N GLY A 92 3.90 -2.27 -7.50
CA GLY A 92 2.75 -3.11 -7.82
C GLY A 92 1.67 -2.32 -8.55
N GLN A 93 1.25 -2.85 -9.68
CA GLN A 93 0.16 -2.32 -10.51
C GLN A 93 -1.17 -2.98 -10.11
N VAL A 94 -2.24 -2.20 -10.12
CA VAL A 94 -3.60 -2.60 -9.77
C VAL A 94 -4.57 -1.95 -10.77
N LEU A 95 -5.57 -2.70 -11.19
CA LEU A 95 -6.67 -2.24 -12.02
C LEU A 95 -7.96 -2.17 -11.19
N ARG A 96 -8.87 -1.29 -11.60
CA ARG A 96 -10.24 -1.26 -11.11
C ARG A 96 -11.18 -1.34 -12.28
N LEU A 97 -12.12 -2.25 -12.18
CA LEU A 97 -13.19 -2.45 -13.13
C LEU A 97 -14.52 -2.05 -12.48
N THR A 98 -15.52 -1.75 -13.28
CA THR A 98 -16.88 -1.56 -12.81
C THR A 98 -17.75 -2.72 -13.25
N VAL A 99 -18.48 -3.31 -12.32
CA VAL A 99 -19.51 -4.33 -12.56
C VAL A 99 -20.84 -3.62 -12.83
N PRO A 100 -21.39 -3.68 -14.05
CA PRO A 100 -22.73 -3.21 -14.33
C PRO A 100 -23.76 -3.92 -13.44
N PRO A 101 -24.84 -3.24 -12.99
CA PRO A 101 -25.88 -3.86 -12.16
C PRO A 101 -26.49 -5.14 -12.77
N ALA A 102 -26.57 -5.21 -14.10
CA ALA A 102 -27.06 -6.39 -14.83
C ALA A 102 -26.20 -7.66 -14.63
N TYR A 103 -24.94 -7.50 -14.20
CA TYR A 103 -24.01 -8.59 -13.95
C TYR A 103 -23.77 -8.84 -12.45
N ALA A 104 -24.51 -8.13 -11.57
CA ALA A 104 -24.35 -8.26 -10.13
C ALA A 104 -25.16 -9.45 -9.55
N PRO A 105 -24.63 -10.18 -8.56
CA PRO A 105 -23.23 -10.12 -8.08
C PRO A 105 -22.29 -10.83 -9.04
N PHE A 106 -21.22 -10.14 -9.47
CA PHE A 106 -20.21 -10.74 -10.35
C PHE A 106 -19.27 -11.67 -9.58
N LEU A 107 -18.83 -11.22 -8.40
CA LEU A 107 -18.16 -12.04 -7.39
C LEU A 107 -18.77 -11.72 -6.03
N SER A 108 -19.02 -12.74 -5.21
CA SER A 108 -19.57 -12.59 -3.86
C SER A 108 -18.52 -12.45 -2.76
N ARG A 109 -17.23 -12.62 -3.10
CA ARG A 109 -16.11 -12.65 -2.16
C ARG A 109 -14.81 -12.34 -2.85
N THR A 110 -13.80 -12.01 -2.05
CA THR A 110 -12.41 -11.94 -2.53
C THR A 110 -11.96 -13.29 -3.07
N VAL A 111 -11.39 -13.30 -4.26
CA VAL A 111 -10.71 -14.46 -4.85
C VAL A 111 -9.22 -14.18 -4.82
N ARG A 112 -8.41 -15.15 -4.39
CA ARG A 112 -6.95 -15.13 -4.49
C ARG A 112 -6.52 -16.36 -5.25
N ALA A 113 -5.57 -16.21 -6.16
CA ALA A 113 -5.09 -17.30 -6.99
C ALA A 113 -3.62 -17.13 -7.35
N VAL A 114 -3.02 -18.23 -7.80
CA VAL A 114 -1.74 -18.23 -8.50
C VAL A 114 -2.02 -18.61 -9.95
N VAL A 115 -1.72 -17.70 -10.87
CA VAL A 115 -1.91 -17.90 -12.31
C VAL A 115 -0.55 -17.74 -12.96
N ARG A 116 -0.09 -18.77 -13.69
CA ARG A 116 1.22 -18.76 -14.38
C ARG A 116 2.41 -18.41 -13.46
N GLY A 117 2.32 -18.80 -12.19
CA GLY A 117 3.34 -18.50 -11.17
C GLY A 117 3.22 -17.12 -10.53
N GLY A 118 2.37 -16.24 -11.04
CA GLY A 118 2.08 -14.92 -10.46
C GLY A 118 0.90 -14.94 -9.49
N HIS A 119 0.94 -14.08 -8.48
CA HIS A 119 -0.17 -13.91 -7.53
C HIS A 119 -1.20 -12.93 -8.07
N LEU A 120 -2.48 -13.32 -8.02
CA LEU A 120 -3.61 -12.50 -8.42
C LEU A 120 -4.68 -12.51 -7.32
N TYR A 121 -5.33 -11.38 -7.12
CA TYR A 121 -6.51 -11.20 -6.31
C TYR A 121 -7.57 -10.42 -7.09
N LEU A 122 -8.83 -10.82 -6.88
CA LEU A 122 -10.04 -10.16 -7.36
C LEU A 122 -10.88 -9.79 -6.15
N VAL A 123 -11.12 -8.50 -5.95
CA VAL A 123 -11.70 -7.98 -4.71
C VAL A 123 -12.96 -7.18 -5.07
N PRO A 124 -14.16 -7.78 -4.98
CA PRO A 124 -15.41 -7.09 -5.30
C PRO A 124 -15.81 -6.12 -4.19
N ARG A 125 -16.40 -4.98 -4.53
CA ARG A 125 -16.92 -3.98 -3.59
C ARG A 125 -18.43 -3.87 -3.73
N GLU A 126 -19.09 -3.44 -2.65
CA GLU A 126 -20.55 -3.27 -2.61
C GLU A 126 -21.07 -2.24 -3.62
N ASN A 127 -20.25 -1.24 -3.98
CA ASN A 127 -20.61 -0.22 -4.97
C ASN A 127 -20.44 -0.66 -6.43
N GLY A 128 -20.17 -1.96 -6.68
CA GLY A 128 -19.95 -2.51 -8.01
C GLY A 128 -18.52 -2.37 -8.52
N GLU A 129 -17.58 -1.82 -7.76
CA GLU A 129 -16.16 -1.86 -8.13
C GLU A 129 -15.59 -3.27 -8.00
N LEU A 130 -14.74 -3.68 -8.94
CA LEU A 130 -13.93 -4.89 -8.84
C LEU A 130 -12.44 -4.51 -8.96
N VAL A 131 -11.69 -4.73 -7.89
CA VAL A 131 -10.23 -4.50 -7.90
C VAL A 131 -9.52 -5.76 -8.38
N VAL A 132 -8.61 -5.59 -9.34
CA VAL A 132 -7.77 -6.67 -9.90
C VAL A 132 -6.32 -6.31 -9.62
N GLY A 133 -5.63 -7.14 -8.83
CA GLY A 133 -4.24 -6.88 -8.52
C GLY A 133 -3.49 -8.14 -8.12
N ALA A 134 -2.17 -8.13 -7.99
CA ALA A 134 -1.32 -7.02 -8.37
C ALA A 134 0.00 -7.57 -8.90
N THR A 135 0.64 -6.83 -9.80
CA THR A 135 2.00 -7.15 -10.21
C THR A 135 2.97 -6.99 -9.03
N SER A 136 4.18 -7.52 -9.18
CA SER A 136 5.30 -7.31 -8.26
C SER A 136 6.58 -7.08 -9.07
N GLU A 137 7.09 -5.86 -9.03
CA GLU A 137 8.11 -5.38 -9.95
C GLU A 137 9.26 -4.69 -9.20
N GLU A 138 10.49 -5.07 -9.54
CA GLU A 138 11.73 -4.46 -9.02
C GLU A 138 12.14 -3.26 -9.89
N MET A 139 11.38 -2.18 -9.78
CA MET A 139 11.53 -0.97 -10.63
C MET A 139 11.89 0.29 -9.83
N GLY A 140 12.41 0.12 -8.61
CA GLY A 140 12.75 1.22 -7.72
C GLY A 140 11.53 2.11 -7.44
N TRP A 141 11.64 3.40 -7.74
CA TRP A 141 10.61 4.40 -7.46
C TRP A 141 9.62 4.61 -8.61
N ASP A 142 9.72 3.84 -9.70
CA ASP A 142 8.81 3.95 -10.82
C ASP A 142 7.38 3.60 -10.42
N THR A 143 6.45 4.48 -10.77
CA THR A 143 5.00 4.28 -10.58
C THR A 143 4.25 4.35 -11.91
N THR A 144 4.97 4.19 -13.03
CA THR A 144 4.36 4.17 -14.35
C THR A 144 3.55 2.90 -14.53
N VAL A 145 2.27 3.03 -14.86
CA VAL A 145 1.46 1.88 -15.31
C VAL A 145 1.93 1.49 -16.72
N THR A 146 2.17 0.20 -16.94
CA THR A 146 2.65 -0.31 -18.23
C THR A 146 1.57 -1.13 -18.92
N ALA A 147 1.54 -1.07 -20.26
CA ALA A 147 0.64 -1.91 -21.06
C ALA A 147 0.83 -3.41 -20.76
N GLY A 148 2.07 -3.82 -20.50
CA GLY A 148 2.40 -5.19 -20.09
C GLY A 148 1.77 -5.58 -18.75
N GLY A 149 1.85 -4.72 -17.73
CA GLY A 149 1.25 -4.99 -16.42
C GLY A 149 -0.28 -5.03 -16.46
N VAL A 150 -0.90 -4.13 -17.25
CA VAL A 150 -2.35 -4.16 -17.50
C VAL A 150 -2.77 -5.46 -18.19
N TYR A 151 -2.06 -5.84 -19.26
CA TYR A 151 -2.34 -7.07 -20.00
C TYR A 151 -2.18 -8.32 -19.13
N GLU A 152 -1.10 -8.42 -18.36
CA GLU A 152 -0.84 -9.53 -17.44
C GLU A 152 -2.00 -9.73 -16.47
N LEU A 153 -2.42 -8.66 -15.79
CA LEU A 153 -3.52 -8.71 -14.83
C LEU A 153 -4.86 -9.10 -15.47
N LEU A 154 -5.19 -8.54 -16.64
CA LEU A 154 -6.44 -8.87 -17.34
C LEU A 154 -6.43 -10.31 -17.88
N ARG A 155 -5.32 -10.74 -18.46
CA ARG A 155 -5.12 -12.12 -18.96
C ARG A 155 -5.30 -13.12 -17.84
N ASP A 156 -4.64 -12.89 -16.71
CA ASP A 156 -4.65 -13.83 -15.59
C ASP A 156 -6.01 -13.83 -14.89
N ALA A 157 -6.68 -12.67 -14.82
CA ALA A 157 -8.03 -12.58 -14.27
C ALA A 157 -9.06 -13.28 -15.17
N HIS A 158 -8.93 -13.18 -16.49
CA HIS A 158 -9.78 -13.90 -17.45
C HIS A 158 -9.64 -15.42 -17.32
N GLU A 159 -8.44 -15.93 -17.01
CA GLU A 159 -8.25 -17.37 -16.76
C GLU A 159 -9.06 -17.88 -15.55
N LEU A 160 -9.33 -17.00 -14.57
CA LEU A 160 -10.14 -17.33 -13.39
C LEU A 160 -11.63 -17.05 -13.59
N VAL A 161 -11.96 -15.91 -14.18
CA VAL A 161 -13.32 -15.40 -14.35
C VAL A 161 -13.45 -14.85 -15.77
N PRO A 162 -13.82 -15.68 -16.76
CA PRO A 162 -13.78 -15.29 -18.17
C PRO A 162 -14.57 -14.03 -18.50
N GLY A 163 -15.73 -13.83 -17.87
CA GLY A 163 -16.59 -12.65 -18.09
C GLY A 163 -15.97 -11.31 -17.69
N ILE A 164 -14.77 -11.29 -17.10
CA ILE A 164 -14.10 -10.05 -16.68
C ILE A 164 -13.74 -9.14 -17.85
N THR A 165 -13.58 -9.70 -19.06
CA THR A 165 -13.23 -8.95 -20.27
C THR A 165 -14.35 -8.03 -20.75
N GLU A 166 -15.58 -8.25 -20.30
CA GLU A 166 -16.74 -7.42 -20.64
C GLU A 166 -16.93 -6.23 -19.66
N LEU A 167 -16.12 -6.17 -18.60
CA LEU A 167 -16.25 -5.12 -17.59
C LEU A 167 -15.48 -3.85 -17.99
N PRO A 168 -16.08 -2.66 -17.85
CA PRO A 168 -15.38 -1.41 -18.04
C PRO A 168 -14.14 -1.30 -17.14
N LEU A 169 -12.97 -1.05 -17.74
CA LEU A 169 -11.75 -0.65 -17.03
C LEU A 169 -11.84 0.83 -16.66
N THR A 170 -11.97 1.13 -15.36
CA THR A 170 -12.21 2.48 -14.86
C THR A 170 -11.02 3.13 -14.19
N GLU A 171 -10.04 2.34 -13.74
CA GLU A 171 -8.80 2.89 -13.18
C GLU A 171 -7.63 1.94 -13.38
N THR A 172 -6.45 2.52 -13.61
CA THR A 172 -5.15 1.85 -13.48
C THR A 172 -4.26 2.66 -12.55
N ARG A 173 -3.54 1.98 -11.65
CA ARG A 173 -2.57 2.62 -10.75
C ARG A 173 -1.38 1.72 -10.49
N ALA A 174 -0.24 2.34 -10.18
CA ALA A 174 0.88 1.67 -9.54
C ALA A 174 1.17 2.31 -8.19
N GLY A 175 1.62 1.50 -7.22
CA GLY A 175 2.07 1.95 -5.92
C GLY A 175 3.33 1.21 -5.50
N LEU A 176 3.98 1.70 -4.43
CA LEU A 176 5.24 1.16 -3.93
C LEU A 176 5.00 0.51 -2.55
N ARG A 177 5.22 -0.79 -2.46
CA ARG A 177 5.18 -1.53 -1.19
C ARG A 177 6.51 -1.35 -0.46
N PRO A 178 6.51 -1.07 0.85
CA PRO A 178 7.73 -1.07 1.65
C PRO A 178 8.16 -2.52 1.91
N ALA A 179 9.21 -2.98 1.24
CA ALA A 179 9.77 -4.31 1.46
C ALA A 179 11.02 -4.23 2.35
N SER A 180 11.02 -5.00 3.43
CA SER A 180 12.19 -5.29 4.27
C SER A 180 12.95 -6.53 3.76
N PRO A 181 14.20 -6.78 4.18
CA PRO A 181 15.01 -7.89 3.68
C PRO A 181 14.39 -9.27 3.91
N ASP A 182 13.65 -9.45 5.00
CA ASP A 182 12.97 -10.69 5.37
C ASP A 182 11.46 -10.66 5.08
N ASN A 183 10.95 -9.57 4.50
CA ASN A 183 9.54 -9.27 4.28
C ASN A 183 8.68 -9.18 5.57
N ALA A 184 9.30 -9.12 6.75
CA ALA A 184 8.60 -8.89 8.01
C ALA A 184 8.40 -7.38 8.27
N PRO A 185 7.31 -6.97 8.95
CA PRO A 185 7.15 -5.60 9.41
C PRO A 185 8.30 -5.19 10.35
N LEU A 186 8.81 -3.98 10.18
CA LEU A 186 9.77 -3.37 11.11
C LEU A 186 8.98 -2.54 12.12
N LEU A 187 8.88 -3.04 13.36
CA LEU A 187 8.08 -2.45 14.43
C LEU A 187 8.86 -2.42 15.74
N GLY A 188 8.74 -1.31 16.47
CA GLY A 188 9.29 -1.18 17.81
C GLY A 188 10.34 -0.08 17.92
N PRO A 189 10.89 0.14 19.13
CA PRO A 189 11.86 1.18 19.36
C PRO A 189 13.18 0.91 18.62
N THR A 190 13.84 1.99 18.21
CA THR A 190 15.20 1.94 17.67
C THR A 190 16.24 2.05 18.81
N ALA A 191 17.53 1.91 18.48
CA ALA A 191 18.60 2.16 19.44
C ALA A 191 18.78 3.66 19.77
N LEU A 192 18.18 4.57 19.00
CA LEU A 192 18.17 6.00 19.29
C LEU A 192 16.97 6.33 20.20
N PRO A 193 17.19 6.79 21.44
CA PRO A 193 16.11 7.21 22.32
C PRO A 193 15.20 8.25 21.64
N GLY A 194 13.89 8.13 21.84
CA GLY A 194 12.91 9.05 21.25
C GLY A 194 12.50 8.74 19.81
N LEU A 195 13.08 7.70 19.19
CA LEU A 195 12.71 7.25 17.84
C LEU A 195 12.15 5.82 17.87
N LEU A 196 10.94 5.68 17.31
CA LEU A 196 10.24 4.43 17.01
C LEU A 196 10.17 4.20 15.50
#